data_AF-R0AGQ9-F1
#
_entry.id   AF-R0AGQ9-F1
#
_cell.length_a   1.000
_cell.length_b   1.000
_cell.length_c   1.000
_cell.angle_alpha   90.00
_cell.angle_beta   90.00
_cell.angle_gamma   90.00
#
_symmetry.space_group_name_H-M   'P 1'
#
loop_
_entity.id
_entity.type
_entity.pdbx_description
1 polymer ?
#
loop_
_entity_poly.entity_id
_entity_poly.type
_entity_poly.pdbx_seq_one_letter_code
_entity_poly.pdbx_strand_id
1 'polypeptide(L)'
;MEEDFIDACDVLQELCGLLSGYRYELHYHDNGEYEYLNETGVCITIFNPYSENKMYIDLEEEFTLSYGAYHEHYYPNSTDYKEMVQTIKGILDNELCSATMYSGEPLKWLGSTTITKAESRERPIKDVFSFILKIKEFKIRLNTDGGEIYYNFWNPSDDKVIKITKKA
;
A
#
# COMPACT_ATOMS: atom_id res chain seq x y z
N MET A 1 16.26 3.28 28.21
CA MET A 1 15.39 2.51 27.29
C MET A 1 16.24 2.43 26.03
N GLU A 2 16.89 1.31 25.77
CA GLU A 2 17.59 1.15 24.49
C GLU A 2 16.54 1.21 23.40
N GLU A 3 16.71 2.12 22.45
CA GLU A 3 15.87 2.19 21.27
C GLU A 3 16.12 0.91 20.46
N ASP A 4 15.07 0.12 20.26
CA ASP A 4 15.07 -1.08 19.43
C ASP A 4 15.05 -0.65 17.96
N PHE A 5 16.16 -0.07 17.52
CA PHE A 5 16.37 0.42 16.17
C PHE A 5 16.91 -0.70 15.28
N ILE A 6 16.30 -0.88 14.11
CA ILE A 6 16.70 -1.88 13.12
C ILE A 6 17.38 -1.18 11.94
N ASP A 7 18.60 -1.62 11.63
CA ASP A 7 19.34 -1.11 10.47
C ASP A 7 18.73 -1.63 9.15
N ALA A 8 18.57 -0.73 8.18
CA ALA A 8 18.07 -1.05 6.85
C ALA A 8 18.89 -2.16 6.15
N CYS A 9 20.20 -2.20 6.37
CA CYS A 9 21.09 -3.22 5.80
C CYS A 9 20.80 -4.61 6.37
N ASP A 10 20.44 -4.70 7.66
CA ASP A 10 20.15 -5.98 8.32
C ASP A 10 18.86 -6.60 7.74
N VAL A 11 17.83 -5.78 7.55
CA VAL A 11 16.53 -6.27 7.04
C VAL A 11 16.51 -6.48 5.53
N LEU A 12 17.39 -5.82 4.76
CA LEU A 12 17.48 -6.01 3.32
C LEU A 12 17.73 -7.49 2.96
N GLN A 13 18.65 -8.15 3.67
CA GLN A 13 18.95 -9.56 3.42
C GLN A 13 17.76 -10.47 3.75
N GLU A 14 17.07 -10.20 4.86
CA GLU A 14 15.85 -10.93 5.25
C GLU A 14 14.76 -10.78 4.20
N LEU A 15 14.51 -9.55 3.74
CA LEU A 15 13.51 -9.26 2.70
C LEU A 15 13.90 -9.90 1.36
N CYS A 16 15.17 -9.91 0.97
CA CYS A 16 15.61 -10.63 -0.23
C CYS A 16 15.36 -12.15 -0.09
N GLY A 17 15.55 -12.72 1.09
CA GLY A 17 15.20 -14.11 1.38
C GLY A 17 13.70 -14.39 1.24
N LEU A 18 12.87 -13.51 1.82
CA LEU A 18 11.41 -13.54 1.71
C LEU A 18 10.96 -13.49 0.24
N LEU A 19 11.61 -12.66 -0.57
CA LEU A 19 11.27 -12.40 -1.96
C LEU A 19 11.93 -13.34 -2.96
N SER A 20 12.67 -14.36 -2.51
CA SER A 20 13.44 -15.28 -3.37
C SER A 20 12.62 -16.01 -4.45
N GLY A 21 11.30 -16.15 -4.25
CA GLY A 21 10.37 -16.73 -5.23
C GLY A 21 9.78 -15.71 -6.22
N TYR A 22 10.08 -14.43 -6.08
CA TYR A 22 9.52 -13.33 -6.86
C TYR A 22 10.60 -12.69 -7.72
N ARG A 23 10.19 -12.07 -8.83
CA ARG A 23 11.06 -11.19 -9.60
C ARG A 23 11.10 -9.84 -8.90
N TYR A 24 12.28 -9.37 -8.53
CA TYR A 24 12.49 -8.04 -7.97
C TYR A 24 13.79 -7.41 -8.48
N GLU A 25 13.87 -6.09 -8.38
CA GLU A 25 15.06 -5.30 -8.65
C GLU A 25 15.40 -4.46 -7.40
N LEU A 26 16.70 -4.23 -7.19
CA LEU A 26 17.20 -3.34 -6.14
C LEU A 26 17.68 -2.05 -6.79
N HIS A 27 17.21 -0.93 -6.27
CA HIS A 27 17.57 0.40 -6.74
C HIS A 27 18.15 1.19 -5.59
N TYR A 28 19.17 1.99 -5.90
CA TYR A 28 19.87 2.84 -4.96
C TYR A 28 19.79 4.27 -5.49
N HIS A 29 20.14 5.24 -4.64
CA HIS A 29 20.19 6.64 -5.02
C HIS A 29 20.91 6.84 -6.38
N ASP A 30 20.25 7.55 -7.28
CA ASP A 30 20.78 7.94 -8.58
C ASP A 30 20.33 9.37 -8.97
N ASN A 31 20.76 9.86 -10.13
CA ASN A 31 20.33 11.16 -10.65
C ASN A 31 19.09 11.05 -11.57
N GLY A 32 18.26 10.03 -11.35
CA GLY A 32 17.17 9.63 -12.23
C GLY A 32 15.88 9.38 -11.45
N GLU A 33 15.31 8.19 -11.63
CA GLU A 33 14.04 7.81 -11.00
C GLU A 33 14.16 7.70 -9.47
N TYR A 34 15.36 7.44 -8.95
CA TYR A 34 15.62 7.17 -7.54
C TYR A 34 16.41 8.29 -6.84
N GLU A 35 16.41 9.52 -7.40
CA GLU A 35 17.00 10.71 -6.76
C GLU A 35 16.38 11.02 -5.40
N TYR A 36 15.13 10.58 -5.17
CA TYR A 36 14.44 10.77 -3.90
C TYR A 36 14.99 9.93 -2.74
N LEU A 37 15.70 8.83 -3.03
CA LEU A 37 16.31 8.00 -1.99
C LEU A 37 17.49 8.74 -1.37
N ASN A 38 17.68 8.57 -0.07
CA ASN A 38 18.90 8.96 0.63
C ASN A 38 20.11 8.20 0.09
N GLU A 39 21.33 8.73 0.27
CA GLU A 39 22.58 8.16 -0.28
C GLU A 39 22.81 6.69 0.10
N THR A 40 22.31 6.26 1.25
CA THR A 40 22.42 4.87 1.75
C THR A 40 21.11 4.09 1.64
N GLY A 41 20.06 4.71 1.12
CA GLY A 41 18.75 4.11 0.95
C GLY A 41 18.71 3.07 -0.16
N VAL A 42 17.77 2.14 -0.06
CA VAL A 42 17.52 1.13 -1.09
C VAL A 42 16.02 0.97 -1.30
N CYS A 43 15.59 0.97 -2.57
CA CYS A 43 14.24 0.61 -2.97
C CYS A 43 14.26 -0.82 -3.54
N ILE A 44 13.40 -1.68 -3.01
CA ILE A 44 13.10 -2.99 -3.58
C ILE A 44 11.85 -2.84 -4.46
N THR A 45 12.00 -3.00 -5.77
CA THR A 45 10.88 -3.03 -6.71
C THR A 45 10.49 -4.48 -6.98
N ILE A 46 9.33 -4.92 -6.49
CA ILE A 46 8.80 -6.27 -6.72
C ILE A 46 7.81 -6.26 -7.88
N PHE A 47 8.08 -7.09 -8.89
CA PHE A 47 7.25 -7.21 -10.09
C PHE A 47 6.12 -8.20 -9.86
N ASN A 48 4.90 -7.77 -10.18
CA ASN A 48 3.74 -8.63 -10.14
C ASN A 48 3.70 -9.55 -11.37
N PRO A 49 3.61 -10.88 -11.20
CA PRO A 49 3.54 -11.80 -12.33
C PRO A 49 2.20 -11.77 -13.08
N TYR A 50 1.18 -11.13 -12.52
CA TYR A 50 -0.18 -11.09 -13.07
C TYR A 50 -0.56 -9.73 -13.68
N SER A 51 0.22 -8.67 -13.44
CA SER A 51 -0.09 -7.31 -13.91
C SER A 51 1.14 -6.41 -13.98
N GLU A 52 0.96 -5.20 -14.53
CA GLU A 52 2.00 -4.15 -14.52
C GLU A 52 2.13 -3.44 -13.16
N ASN A 53 1.22 -3.66 -12.21
CA ASN A 53 1.30 -3.06 -10.89
C ASN A 53 2.49 -3.63 -10.12
N LYS A 54 3.35 -2.78 -9.57
CA LYS A 54 4.51 -3.19 -8.76
C LYS A 54 4.25 -2.92 -7.29
N MET A 55 4.98 -3.63 -6.43
CA MET A 55 5.12 -3.28 -5.01
C MET A 55 6.50 -2.67 -4.80
N TYR A 56 6.60 -1.66 -3.95
CA TYR A 56 7.84 -0.97 -3.64
C TYR A 56 8.07 -1.00 -2.13
N ILE A 57 9.31 -1.27 -1.73
CA ILE A 57 9.76 -1.20 -0.35
C ILE A 57 10.98 -0.28 -0.30
N ASP A 58 10.81 0.92 0.24
CA ASP A 58 11.94 1.83 0.48
C ASP A 58 12.46 1.57 1.90
N LEU A 59 13.76 1.30 2.02
CA LEU A 59 14.45 1.10 3.28
C LEU A 59 15.41 2.28 3.50
N GLU A 60 14.97 3.24 4.32
CA GLU A 60 15.71 4.47 4.63
C GLU A 60 15.73 4.72 6.15
N GLU A 61 15.61 5.98 6.59
CA GLU A 61 15.42 6.32 8.01
C GLU A 61 14.09 5.80 8.56
N GLU A 62 13.06 5.72 7.70
CA GLU A 62 11.82 4.98 7.92
C GLU A 62 11.65 3.96 6.78
N PHE A 63 10.92 2.89 7.04
CA PHE A 63 10.60 1.93 5.98
C PHE A 63 9.24 2.27 5.38
N THR A 64 9.15 2.21 4.05
CA THR A 64 7.93 2.57 3.35
C THR A 64 7.47 1.43 2.47
N LEU A 65 6.20 1.02 2.59
CA LEU A 65 5.59 0.02 1.72
C LEU A 65 4.56 0.68 0.82
N SER A 66 4.74 0.55 -0.49
CA SER A 66 3.79 1.04 -1.49
C SER A 66 3.24 -0.09 -2.37
N TYR A 67 1.91 -0.14 -2.52
CA TYR A 67 1.24 -1.06 -3.45
C TYR A 67 -0.12 -0.51 -3.90
N GLY A 68 -0.31 -0.38 -5.22
CA GLY A 68 -1.47 0.35 -5.75
C GLY A 68 -1.46 1.80 -5.25
N ALA A 69 -2.54 2.25 -4.62
CA ALA A 69 -2.59 3.56 -3.95
C ALA A 69 -2.39 3.48 -2.43
N TYR A 70 -2.06 2.30 -1.89
CA TYR A 70 -1.67 2.14 -0.50
C TYR A 70 -0.19 2.51 -0.34
N HIS A 71 0.09 3.30 0.68
CA HIS A 71 1.40 3.81 1.04
C HIS A 71 1.41 3.99 2.55
N GLU A 72 2.34 3.35 3.24
CA GLU A 72 2.44 3.39 4.69
C GLU A 72 3.90 3.44 5.12
N HIS A 73 4.15 4.22 6.17
CA HIS A 73 5.44 4.35 6.80
C HIS A 73 5.49 3.48 8.07
N TYR A 74 6.60 2.81 8.26
CA TYR A 74 6.89 1.94 9.39
C TYR A 74 8.14 2.48 10.06
N TYR A 75 8.07 2.67 11.37
CA TYR A 75 9.27 3.01 12.12
C TYR A 75 10.27 1.85 12.03
N PRO A 76 11.58 2.11 12.00
CA PRO A 76 12.61 1.09 11.94
C PRO A 76 12.79 0.41 13.32
N ASN A 77 11.72 -0.19 13.84
CA ASN A 77 11.70 -0.93 15.10
C ASN A 77 11.10 -2.33 14.88
N SER A 78 11.32 -3.25 15.83
CA SER A 78 10.93 -4.65 15.62
C SER A 78 9.43 -4.92 15.57
N THR A 79 8.59 -4.02 16.10
CA THR A 79 7.14 -4.16 16.05
C THR A 79 6.63 -3.77 14.68
N ASP A 80 6.91 -2.53 14.26
CA ASP A 80 6.50 -1.99 12.96
C ASP A 80 7.09 -2.80 11.80
N TYR A 81 8.36 -3.24 11.89
CA TYR A 81 8.96 -4.10 10.87
C TYR A 81 8.21 -5.43 10.71
N LYS A 82 7.79 -6.06 11.83
CA LYS A 82 7.00 -7.30 11.77
C LYS A 82 5.65 -7.07 11.11
N GLU A 83 5.00 -5.94 11.40
CA GLU A 83 3.74 -5.55 10.77
C GLU A 83 3.90 -5.29 9.27
N MET A 84 4.98 -4.63 8.86
CA MET A 84 5.34 -4.43 7.45
C MET A 84 5.53 -5.78 6.74
N VAL A 85 6.32 -6.70 7.31
CA VAL A 85 6.55 -8.03 6.75
C VAL A 85 5.25 -8.85 6.66
N GLN A 86 4.38 -8.76 7.65
CA GLN A 86 3.05 -9.39 7.60
C GLN A 86 2.19 -8.82 6.47
N THR A 87 2.22 -7.50 6.28
CA THR A 87 1.49 -6.82 5.21
C THR A 87 2.03 -7.20 3.84
N ILE A 88 3.35 -7.23 3.65
CA ILE A 88 4.00 -7.70 2.42
C ILE A 88 3.56 -9.12 2.09
N LYS A 89 3.67 -10.05 3.04
CA LYS A 89 3.23 -11.45 2.86
C LYS A 89 1.76 -11.53 2.49
N GLY A 90 0.90 -10.82 3.23
CA GLY A 90 -0.53 -10.82 2.98
C GLY A 90 -0.88 -10.33 1.57
N ILE A 91 -0.20 -9.29 1.08
CA ILE A 91 -0.39 -8.83 -0.31
C ILE A 91 0.12 -9.87 -1.29
N LEU A 92 1.36 -10.37 -1.15
CA LEU A 92 1.96 -11.34 -2.07
C LEU A 92 1.19 -12.67 -2.14
N ASP A 93 0.66 -13.14 -1.01
CA ASP A 93 -0.22 -14.32 -0.90
C ASP A 93 -1.63 -14.04 -1.42
N ASN A 94 -1.89 -12.82 -1.90
CA ASN A 94 -3.15 -12.35 -2.44
C ASN A 94 -4.29 -12.35 -1.40
N GLU A 95 -3.98 -12.32 -0.10
CA GLU A 95 -4.94 -12.31 1.00
C GLU A 95 -5.24 -10.90 1.52
N LEU A 96 -4.36 -9.93 1.25
CA LEU A 96 -4.59 -8.50 1.45
C LEU A 96 -4.68 -7.79 0.10
N CYS A 97 -5.51 -6.75 0.04
CA CYS A 97 -5.57 -5.80 -1.07
C CYS A 97 -5.38 -4.37 -0.60
N SER A 98 -4.93 -3.52 -1.52
CA SER A 98 -5.07 -2.07 -1.38
C SER A 98 -6.53 -1.69 -1.58
N ALA A 99 -7.13 -1.05 -0.57
CA ALA A 99 -8.49 -0.55 -0.61
C ALA A 99 -8.48 0.98 -0.64
N THR A 100 -8.94 1.54 -1.76
CA THR A 100 -8.83 2.98 -2.03
C THR A 100 -10.17 3.59 -2.36
N MET A 101 -10.43 4.78 -1.83
CA MET A 101 -11.61 5.58 -2.17
C MET A 101 -11.22 6.80 -3.00
N TYR A 102 -11.96 7.01 -4.07
CA TYR A 102 -11.85 8.16 -4.96
C TYR A 102 -13.18 8.92 -5.05
N SER A 103 -13.12 10.19 -5.42
CA SER A 103 -14.32 11.01 -5.71
C SER A 103 -14.26 11.71 -7.05
N GLY A 104 -15.43 11.91 -7.64
CA GLY A 104 -15.67 12.71 -8.84
C GLY A 104 -15.14 12.10 -10.14
N GLU A 105 -15.21 12.88 -11.22
CA GLU A 105 -14.64 12.52 -12.51
C GLU A 105 -13.92 13.72 -13.14
N PRO A 106 -12.60 13.65 -13.39
CA PRO A 106 -11.72 12.50 -13.16
C PRO A 106 -11.55 12.17 -11.68
N LEU A 107 -11.34 10.88 -11.38
CA LEU A 107 -11.17 10.34 -10.03
C LEU A 107 -10.05 11.06 -9.26
N LYS A 108 -10.37 11.54 -8.05
CA LYS A 108 -9.42 12.13 -7.10
C LYS A 108 -9.32 11.27 -5.85
N TRP A 109 -8.10 10.91 -5.47
CA TRP A 109 -7.81 10.08 -4.29
C TRP A 109 -8.28 10.77 -3.00
N LEU A 110 -8.93 10.01 -2.12
CA LEU A 110 -9.36 10.46 -0.79
C LEU A 110 -8.63 9.74 0.34
N GLY A 111 -8.12 8.54 0.11
CA GLY A 111 -7.47 7.73 1.13
C GLY A 111 -7.37 6.27 0.73
N SER A 112 -6.41 5.56 1.32
CA SER A 112 -6.19 4.12 1.12
C SER A 112 -5.87 3.42 2.42
N THR A 113 -6.10 2.12 2.45
CA THR A 113 -5.75 1.22 3.55
C THR A 113 -5.58 -0.19 3.00
N THR A 114 -5.13 -1.15 3.80
CA THR A 114 -5.17 -2.57 3.45
C THR A 114 -6.36 -3.23 4.14
N ILE A 115 -7.00 -4.18 3.44
CA ILE A 115 -8.03 -5.05 4.02
C ILE A 115 -7.81 -6.47 3.53
N THR A 116 -8.32 -7.44 4.29
CA THR A 116 -8.31 -8.84 3.87
C THR A 116 -9.29 -9.11 2.74
N LYS A 117 -9.04 -10.19 1.99
CA LYS A 117 -9.95 -10.71 0.97
C LYS A 117 -11.35 -10.97 1.52
N ALA A 118 -11.44 -11.53 2.73
CA ALA A 118 -12.72 -11.74 3.41
C ALA A 118 -13.44 -10.41 3.72
N GLU A 119 -12.73 -9.43 4.28
CA GLU A 119 -13.31 -8.10 4.56
C GLU A 119 -13.76 -7.38 3.29
N SER A 120 -13.05 -7.50 2.17
CA SER A 120 -13.46 -6.90 0.89
C SER A 120 -14.84 -7.39 0.38
N ARG A 121 -15.29 -8.55 0.88
CA ARG A 121 -16.57 -9.19 0.53
C ARG A 121 -17.66 -8.84 1.55
N GLU A 122 -17.31 -8.83 2.83
CA GLU A 122 -18.27 -8.82 3.93
C GLU A 122 -18.34 -7.51 4.71
N ARG A 123 -17.21 -6.80 4.82
CA ARG A 123 -17.11 -5.61 5.68
C ARG A 123 -17.81 -4.42 5.00
N PRO A 124 -18.73 -3.73 5.69
CA PRO A 124 -19.40 -2.57 5.12
C PRO A 124 -18.39 -1.47 4.75
N ILE A 125 -18.55 -0.88 3.56
CA ILE A 125 -17.72 0.23 3.05
C ILE A 125 -17.55 1.36 4.08
N LYS A 126 -18.63 1.71 4.78
CA LYS A 126 -18.62 2.76 5.81
C LYS A 126 -17.65 2.48 6.97
N ASP A 127 -17.40 1.20 7.24
CA ASP A 127 -16.56 0.74 8.36
C ASP A 127 -15.11 0.59 7.90
N VAL A 128 -14.88 0.15 6.66
CA VAL A 128 -13.54 0.14 6.02
C VAL A 128 -13.01 1.57 5.91
N PHE A 129 -13.80 2.49 5.35
CA PHE A 129 -13.38 3.87 5.07
C PHE A 129 -13.86 4.87 6.12
N SER A 130 -14.10 4.43 7.36
CA SER A 130 -14.55 5.31 8.44
C SER A 130 -13.61 6.50 8.67
N PHE A 131 -12.30 6.29 8.46
CA PHE A 131 -11.25 7.33 8.55
C PHE A 131 -11.35 8.40 7.46
N ILE A 132 -11.82 8.06 6.27
CA ILE A 132 -12.11 9.00 5.17
C ILE A 132 -13.45 9.68 5.45
N LEU A 133 -14.46 8.88 5.77
CA LEU A 133 -15.82 9.36 5.92
C LEU A 133 -15.95 10.30 7.11
N LYS A 134 -15.13 10.25 8.17
CA LYS A 134 -15.21 11.27 9.24
C LYS A 134 -14.86 12.70 8.75
N ILE A 135 -14.22 12.85 7.59
CA ILE A 135 -13.83 14.15 7.03
C ILE A 135 -15.02 14.78 6.29
N LYS A 136 -15.51 15.92 6.80
CA LYS A 136 -16.71 16.61 6.28
C LYS A 136 -16.60 16.93 4.78
N GLU A 137 -15.45 17.45 4.35
CA GLU A 137 -15.22 17.82 2.96
C GLU A 137 -15.32 16.61 2.02
N PHE A 138 -14.73 15.48 2.40
CA PHE A 138 -14.78 14.25 1.60
C PHE A 138 -16.19 13.70 1.50
N LYS A 139 -16.99 13.74 2.57
CA LYS A 139 -18.43 13.40 2.47
C LYS A 139 -19.17 14.31 1.48
N ILE A 140 -18.88 15.61 1.47
CA ILE A 140 -19.53 16.55 0.55
C ILE A 140 -19.18 16.17 -0.89
N ARG A 141 -17.88 16.01 -1.19
CA ARG A 141 -17.41 15.59 -2.52
C ARG A 141 -18.06 14.28 -2.97
N LEU A 142 -18.09 13.26 -2.12
CA LEU A 142 -18.73 11.98 -2.44
C LEU A 142 -20.24 12.10 -2.71
N ASN A 143 -20.95 12.95 -1.97
CA ASN A 143 -22.38 13.15 -2.18
C ASN A 143 -22.66 13.95 -3.47
N THR A 144 -21.85 14.97 -3.77
CA THR A 144 -22.05 15.87 -4.92
C THR A 144 -21.54 15.26 -6.22
N ASP A 145 -20.36 14.66 -6.18
CA ASP A 145 -19.61 14.23 -7.37
C ASP A 145 -19.65 12.70 -7.55
N GLY A 146 -20.10 11.95 -6.55
CA GLY A 146 -20.00 10.50 -6.54
C GLY A 146 -18.55 10.07 -6.35
N GLY A 147 -18.24 8.84 -6.70
CA GLY A 147 -16.89 8.32 -6.59
C GLY A 147 -16.82 6.84 -6.88
N GLU A 148 -15.66 6.27 -6.62
CA GLU A 148 -15.41 4.85 -6.82
C GLU A 148 -14.51 4.32 -5.69
N ILE A 149 -14.70 3.05 -5.38
CA ILE A 149 -13.85 2.31 -4.46
C ILE A 149 -13.17 1.21 -5.25
N TYR A 150 -11.86 1.12 -5.11
CA TYR A 150 -11.03 0.12 -5.75
C TYR A 150 -10.47 -0.80 -4.67
N TYR A 151 -10.65 -2.10 -4.85
CA TYR A 151 -9.92 -3.14 -4.14
C TYR A 151 -8.96 -3.77 -5.13
N ASN A 152 -7.66 -3.46 -4.99
CA ASN A 152 -6.60 -3.93 -5.86
C ASN A 152 -5.79 -5.00 -5.16
N PHE A 153 -5.94 -6.22 -5.65
CA PHE A 153 -5.31 -7.44 -5.19
C PHE A 153 -4.04 -7.74 -5.99
N TRP A 154 -3.11 -8.46 -5.36
CA TRP A 154 -1.90 -8.91 -6.04
C TRP A 154 -2.21 -9.72 -7.30
N ASN A 155 -3.20 -10.61 -7.24
CA ASN A 155 -3.79 -11.20 -8.43
C ASN A 155 -5.04 -10.39 -8.83
N PRO A 156 -4.99 -9.63 -9.95
CA PRO A 156 -6.08 -8.75 -10.37
C PRO A 156 -7.36 -9.50 -10.77
N SER A 157 -7.34 -10.83 -10.86
CA SER A 157 -8.58 -11.60 -11.01
C SER A 157 -9.54 -11.46 -9.83
N ASP A 158 -9.04 -11.06 -8.65
CA ASP A 158 -9.83 -10.77 -7.46
C ASP A 158 -10.18 -9.26 -7.33
N ASP A 159 -9.73 -8.40 -8.25
CA ASP A 159 -9.99 -6.96 -8.19
C ASP A 159 -11.49 -6.64 -8.21
N LYS A 160 -11.86 -5.58 -7.50
CA LYS A 160 -13.25 -5.11 -7.41
C LYS A 160 -13.34 -3.61 -7.45
N VAL A 161 -14.27 -3.10 -8.26
CA VAL A 161 -14.63 -1.68 -8.29
C VAL A 161 -16.08 -1.51 -7.86
N ILE A 162 -16.33 -0.58 -6.94
CA ILE A 162 -17.67 -0.24 -6.44
C ILE A 162 -17.95 1.23 -6.71
N LYS A 163 -19.02 1.52 -7.44
CA LYS A 163 -19.44 2.90 -7.73
C LYS A 163 -20.23 3.50 -6.57
N ILE A 164 -19.86 4.71 -6.19
CA ILE A 164 -20.57 5.56 -5.23
C ILE A 164 -21.44 6.52 -6.03
N THR A 165 -22.76 6.36 -5.90
CA THR A 165 -23.72 7.25 -6.56
C THR A 165 -23.82 8.59 -5.84
N LYS A 166 -23.96 9.66 -6.62
CA LYS A 166 -24.34 10.99 -6.12
C LYS A 166 -25.65 10.91 -5.35
N LYS A 167 -25.80 11.76 -4.33
CA LYS A 167 -27.10 11.99 -3.71
C LYS A 167 -27.82 13.06 -4.52
N ALA A 168 -29.03 12.74 -4.96
CA ALA A 168 -29.94 13.69 -5.61
C ALA A 168 -30.39 14.77 -4.63
#